data_AF-A0A9P6KAA5-F1
#
_entry.id   AF-A0A9P6KAA5-F1
#
_cell.length_a   1.000
_cell.length_b   1.000
_cell.length_c   1.000
_cell.angle_alpha   90.00
_cell.angle_beta   90.00
_cell.angle_gamma   90.00
#
_symmetry.space_group_name_H-M   'P 1'
#
loop_
_entity.id
_entity.type
_entity.pdbx_description
1 polymer ?
#
loop_
_entity_poly.entity_id
_entity_poly.type
_entity_poly.pdbx_seq_one_letter_code
_entity_poly.pdbx_strand_id
1 'polypeptide(L)'
;MAYAMLASLPAVHGLYTSLVPTILYSILGTSRHMSTGTFAITSLLLGQLAHQILADQGYGGSTPDEDYHRRYQPLCLVLTMVVGLIQIVLSMARLGRWTSRHLLPVALVSGFNTASAFHIGTHQLKHLLGMSPARESGAFGMIKTWIWIVQHFGEEVNLPSLFMGLAAMAL
;
A
#
# COMPACT_ATOMS: atom_id res chain seq x y z
N MET A 1 -10.60 4.71 0.91
CA MET A 1 -11.08 3.54 1.68
C MET A 1 -10.40 2.23 1.27
N ALA A 2 -10.47 1.78 0.02
CA ALA A 2 -9.84 0.52 -0.44
C ALA A 2 -8.33 0.42 -0.10
N TYR A 3 -7.59 1.53 -0.18
CA TYR A 3 -6.16 1.53 0.15
C TYR A 3 -5.86 1.35 1.64
N ALA A 4 -6.77 1.70 2.54
CA ALA A 4 -6.59 1.38 3.97
C ALA A 4 -6.70 -0.13 4.23
N MET A 5 -7.59 -0.82 3.50
CA MET A 5 -7.72 -2.27 3.58
C MET A 5 -6.48 -2.99 3.03
N LEU A 6 -5.85 -2.45 1.99
CA LEU A 6 -4.53 -2.94 1.52
C LEU A 6 -3.45 -2.81 2.60
N ALA A 7 -3.49 -1.75 3.39
CA ALA A 7 -2.61 -1.56 4.53
C ALA A 7 -3.02 -2.37 5.77
N SER A 8 -4.10 -3.17 5.73
CA SER A 8 -4.66 -3.88 6.90
C SER A 8 -5.15 -2.97 8.03
N LEU A 9 -5.54 -1.73 7.71
CA LEU A 9 -6.21 -0.83 8.64
C LEU A 9 -7.73 -0.78 8.37
N PRO A 10 -8.54 -0.42 9.39
CA PRO A 10 -9.96 -0.13 9.20
C PRO A 10 -10.18 0.95 8.13
N ALA A 11 -11.20 0.77 7.29
CA ALA A 11 -11.49 1.64 6.15
C ALA A 11 -11.66 3.13 6.49
N VAL A 12 -12.07 3.43 7.73
CA VAL A 12 -12.23 4.79 8.29
C VAL A 12 -10.91 5.58 8.24
N HIS A 13 -9.77 4.94 8.49
CA HIS A 13 -8.45 5.58 8.38
C HIS A 13 -8.14 6.01 6.95
N GLY A 14 -8.67 5.29 5.97
CA GLY A 14 -8.58 5.66 4.56
C GLY A 14 -9.35 6.94 4.21
N LEU A 15 -10.38 7.31 4.98
CA LEU A 15 -11.10 8.56 4.81
C LEU A 15 -10.31 9.73 5.41
N TYR A 16 -9.76 9.54 6.62
CA TYR A 16 -8.93 10.56 7.26
C TYR A 16 -7.68 10.90 6.44
N THR A 17 -7.01 9.88 5.91
CA THR A 17 -5.78 10.03 5.12
C THR A 17 -6.02 10.64 3.74
N SER A 18 -7.23 10.62 3.19
CA SER A 18 -7.55 11.33 1.95
C SER A 18 -8.03 12.75 2.21
N LEU A 19 -8.85 12.97 3.24
CA LEU A 19 -9.48 14.27 3.49
C LEU A 19 -8.49 15.30 4.04
N VAL A 20 -7.69 14.93 5.03
CA VAL A 20 -6.79 15.87 5.73
C VAL A 20 -5.72 16.44 4.78
N PRO A 21 -4.99 15.63 3.98
CA PRO A 21 -3.99 16.17 3.06
C PRO A 21 -4.59 17.03 1.94
N THR A 22 -5.81 16.75 1.49
CA THR A 22 -6.47 17.59 0.47
C THR A 22 -6.82 18.96 1.02
N ILE A 23 -7.34 19.05 2.26
CA ILE A 23 -7.60 20.35 2.91
C ILE A 23 -6.28 21.11 3.11
N LEU A 24 -5.24 20.45 3.63
CA LEU A 24 -3.93 21.08 3.80
C LEU A 24 -3.34 21.55 2.47
N TYR A 25 -3.45 20.76 1.41
CA TYR A 25 -2.98 21.13 0.07
C TYR A 25 -3.80 22.26 -0.55
N SER A 26 -5.10 22.36 -0.26
CA SER A 26 -5.91 23.49 -0.74
C SER A 26 -5.45 24.84 -0.20
N ILE A 27 -4.87 24.87 1.01
CA ILE A 27 -4.36 26.09 1.67
C ILE A 27 -2.90 26.36 1.29
N LEU A 28 -2.07 25.32 1.24
CA LEU A 28 -0.61 25.43 1.10
C LEU A 28 -0.09 25.11 -0.32
N GLY A 29 -0.94 24.59 -1.19
CA GLY A 29 -0.57 24.04 -2.49
C GLY A 29 -0.26 25.12 -3.52
N THR A 30 0.78 24.87 -4.31
CA THR A 30 1.21 25.80 -5.38
C THR A 30 0.56 25.52 -6.74
N SER A 31 -0.07 24.34 -6.92
CA SER A 31 -0.62 23.90 -8.21
C SER A 31 -2.12 23.58 -8.10
N ARG A 32 -2.94 24.26 -8.90
CA ARG A 32 -4.41 24.15 -8.86
C ARG A 32 -4.97 22.86 -9.47
N HIS A 33 -4.16 22.12 -10.24
CA HIS A 33 -4.58 20.92 -10.96
C HIS A 33 -4.09 19.60 -10.32
N MET A 34 -3.27 19.68 -9.27
CA MET A 34 -2.75 18.50 -8.60
C MET A 34 -3.65 18.15 -7.42
N SER A 35 -4.29 16.98 -7.47
CA SER A 35 -5.03 16.45 -6.33
C SER A 35 -4.08 15.56 -5.52
N THR A 36 -3.83 15.93 -4.27
CA THR A 36 -3.09 15.07 -3.32
C THR A 36 -4.06 14.07 -2.69
N GLY A 37 -3.65 12.81 -2.64
CA GLY A 37 -4.46 11.72 -2.09
C GLY A 37 -3.62 10.52 -1.70
N THR A 38 -4.30 9.48 -1.25
CA THR A 38 -3.68 8.21 -0.85
C THR A 38 -3.22 7.40 -2.06
N PHE A 39 -2.00 6.86 -2.03
CA PHE A 39 -1.46 6.00 -3.09
C PHE A 39 -1.45 4.52 -2.67
N ALA A 40 -1.82 3.63 -3.59
CA ALA A 40 -1.91 2.19 -3.32
C ALA A 40 -0.57 1.57 -2.88
N ILE A 41 0.53 1.97 -3.52
CA ILE A 41 1.88 1.45 -3.23
C ILE A 41 2.31 1.84 -1.82
N THR A 42 2.10 3.10 -1.43
CA THR A 42 2.47 3.58 -0.09
C THR A 42 1.68 2.87 1.00
N SER A 43 0.40 2.59 0.76
CA SER A 43 -0.42 1.82 1.69
C SER A 43 0.05 0.37 1.83
N LEU A 44 0.41 -0.26 0.71
CA LEU A 44 0.95 -1.62 0.72
C LEU A 44 2.30 -1.70 1.45
N LEU A 45 3.22 -0.78 1.18
CA LEU A 45 4.53 -0.71 1.82
C LEU A 45 4.42 -0.43 3.33
N LEU A 46 3.51 0.47 3.72
CA LEU A 46 3.22 0.71 5.14
C LEU A 46 2.74 -0.57 5.83
N GLY A 47 1.83 -1.29 5.18
CA GLY A 47 1.32 -2.56 5.69
C GLY A 47 2.42 -3.61 5.86
N GLN A 48 3.23 -3.80 4.82
CA GLN A 48 4.37 -4.74 4.84
C GLN A 48 5.40 -4.39 5.91
N LEU A 49 5.79 -3.12 6.03
CA LEU A 49 6.74 -2.67 7.03
C LEU A 49 6.21 -2.84 8.45
N ALA A 50 4.94 -2.47 8.69
CA ALA A 50 4.30 -2.67 9.99
C ALA A 50 4.25 -4.15 10.37
N HIS A 51 3.91 -5.04 9.44
CA HIS A 51 3.95 -6.48 9.65
C HIS A 51 5.36 -6.99 9.95
N GLN A 52 6.39 -6.53 9.24
CA GLN A 52 7.77 -6.94 9.46
C GLN A 52 8.28 -6.50 10.84
N ILE A 53 8.00 -5.28 11.26
CA ILE A 53 8.40 -4.78 12.59
C ILE A 53 7.72 -5.57 13.70
N LEU A 54 6.43 -5.90 13.54
CA LEU A 54 5.72 -6.72 14.53
C LEU A 54 6.21 -8.17 14.56
N ALA A 55 6.57 -8.73 13.41
CA ALA A 55 7.17 -10.05 13.32
C ALA A 55 8.53 -10.10 14.03
N ASP A 56 9.37 -9.08 13.86
CA ASP A 56 10.68 -8.95 14.53
C ASP A 56 10.54 -8.81 16.05
N GLN A 57 9.47 -8.16 16.53
CA GLN A 57 9.15 -8.05 17.95
C GLN A 57 8.50 -9.32 18.56
N GLY A 58 8.44 -10.43 17.82
CA GLY A 58 7.91 -11.71 18.29
C GLY A 58 6.38 -11.84 18.21
N TYR A 59 5.67 -10.86 17.64
CA TYR A 59 4.21 -10.89 17.44
C TYR A 59 3.80 -11.52 16.08
N GLY A 60 4.67 -12.34 15.49
CA GLY A 60 4.45 -13.01 14.19
C GLY A 60 3.70 -14.34 14.25
N GLY A 61 3.11 -14.70 15.41
CA GLY A 61 2.42 -15.97 15.62
C GLY A 61 1.08 -16.09 14.90
N SER A 62 0.69 -17.34 14.60
CA SER A 62 -0.38 -17.80 13.69
C SER A 62 -1.81 -17.39 14.01
N THR A 63 -2.04 -16.52 14.99
CA THR A 63 -3.37 -15.98 15.31
C THR A 63 -3.24 -14.49 15.57
N PRO A 64 -3.95 -13.63 14.82
CA PRO A 64 -4.00 -12.21 15.12
C PRO A 64 -4.74 -12.02 16.45
N ASP A 65 -3.96 -11.97 17.53
CA ASP A 65 -4.46 -11.74 18.87
C ASP A 65 -5.05 -10.32 18.98
N GLU A 66 -5.93 -10.09 19.96
CA GLU A 66 -6.50 -8.74 20.17
C GLU A 66 -5.40 -7.69 20.39
N ASP A 67 -4.28 -8.12 21.00
CA ASP A 67 -3.07 -7.35 21.21
C ASP A 67 -2.34 -6.95 19.92
N TYR A 68 -2.41 -7.78 18.87
CA TYR A 68 -1.83 -7.48 17.56
C TYR A 68 -2.46 -6.22 16.97
N HIS A 69 -3.79 -6.15 16.96
CA HIS A 69 -4.53 -5.02 16.42
C HIS A 69 -4.33 -3.74 17.25
N ARG A 70 -4.24 -3.87 18.57
CA ARG A 70 -3.96 -2.74 19.48
C ARG A 70 -2.58 -2.13 19.26
N ARG A 71 -1.58 -2.94 18.90
CA ARG A 71 -0.22 -2.47 18.63
C ARG A 71 -0.02 -1.99 17.20
N TYR A 72 -0.77 -2.52 16.25
CA TYR A 72 -0.68 -2.20 14.82
C TYR A 72 -1.01 -0.72 14.52
N GLN A 73 -2.14 -0.23 15.04
CA GLN A 73 -2.61 1.14 14.79
C GLN A 73 -1.61 2.24 15.22
N PRO A 74 -1.10 2.26 16.47
CA PRO A 74 -0.13 3.27 16.89
C PRO A 74 1.21 3.12 16.17
N LEU A 75 1.61 1.91 15.79
CA LEU A 75 2.83 1.69 15.00
C LEU A 75 2.73 2.37 13.63
N CYS A 76 1.63 2.18 12.91
CA CYS A 76 1.40 2.86 11.63
C CYS A 76 1.38 4.39 11.79
N LEU A 77 0.80 4.90 12.89
CA LEU A 77 0.80 6.34 13.18
C LEU A 77 2.22 6.89 13.40
N VAL A 78 3.04 6.21 14.21
CA VAL A 78 4.43 6.63 14.42
C VAL A 78 5.25 6.54 13.13
N LEU A 79 5.10 5.46 12.37
CA LEU A 79 5.76 5.30 11.07
C LEU A 79 5.42 6.44 10.12
N THR A 80 4.14 6.76 9.96
CA THR A 80 3.70 7.87 9.10
C THR A 80 4.19 9.22 9.59
N MET A 81 4.24 9.43 10.92
CA MET A 81 4.77 10.66 11.52
C MET A 81 6.27 10.83 11.26
N VAL A 82 7.07 9.76 11.39
CA VAL A 82 8.51 9.78 11.07
C VAL A 82 8.73 10.06 9.58
N VAL A 83 7.98 9.41 8.69
CA VAL A 83 8.04 9.68 7.26
C VAL A 83 7.71 11.14 6.94
N GLY A 84 6.67 11.69 7.58
CA GLY A 84 6.30 13.11 7.44
C GLY A 84 7.40 14.06 7.92
N LEU A 85 8.04 13.77 9.06
CA LEU A 85 9.15 14.57 9.56
C LEU A 85 10.34 14.55 8.60
N ILE A 86 10.69 13.37 8.07
CA ILE A 86 11.74 13.23 7.05
C ILE A 86 11.39 14.06 5.82
N GLN A 87 10.14 14.01 5.34
CA GLN A 87 9.70 14.83 4.20
C GLN A 87 9.82 16.34 4.46
N ILE A 88 9.51 16.81 5.67
CA ILE A 88 9.67 18.22 6.07
C ILE A 88 11.15 18.61 6.03
N VAL A 89 12.03 17.79 6.62
CA VAL A 89 13.49 18.03 6.62
C VAL A 89 14.05 18.08 5.20
N LEU A 90 13.66 17.14 4.33
CA LEU A 90 14.07 17.10 2.93
C LEU A 90 13.52 18.31 2.13
N SER A 91 12.30 18.75 2.46
CA SER A 91 11.66 19.94 1.86
C SER A 91 12.40 21.22 2.25
N MET A 92 12.78 21.37 3.53
CA MET A 92 13.60 22.49 4.01
C MET A 92 14.97 22.54 3.32
N ALA A 93 15.59 21.37 3.11
CA ALA A 93 16.83 21.23 2.34
C ALA A 93 16.64 21.47 0.82
N ARG A 94 15.40 21.73 0.36
CA ARG A 94 15.02 21.96 -1.05
C ARG A 94 15.45 20.82 -1.99
N LEU A 95 15.68 19.63 -1.45
CA LEU A 95 16.21 18.49 -2.20
C LEU A 95 15.26 18.04 -3.31
N GLY A 96 13.95 18.27 -3.18
CA GLY A 96 12.98 17.95 -4.24
C GLY A 96 13.33 18.57 -5.60
N ARG A 97 13.83 19.81 -5.64
CA ARG A 97 14.25 20.46 -6.90
C ARG A 97 15.55 19.87 -7.46
N TRP A 98 16.48 19.53 -6.58
CA TRP A 98 17.76 18.92 -6.96
C TRP A 98 17.55 17.50 -7.50
N THR A 99 16.80 16.69 -6.78
CA THR A 99 16.52 15.30 -7.16
C THR A 99 15.74 15.22 -8.47
N SER A 100 14.72 16.07 -8.65
CA SER A 100 13.94 16.12 -9.90
C SER A 100 14.75 16.55 -11.12
N ARG A 101 15.77 17.40 -10.95
CA ARG A 101 16.57 17.93 -12.07
C ARG A 101 17.75 17.02 -12.44
N HIS A 102 18.34 16.33 -11.47
CA HIS A 102 19.61 15.62 -11.66
C HIS A 102 19.56 14.11 -11.41
N LEU A 103 18.64 13.61 -10.57
CA LEU A 103 18.65 12.21 -10.12
C LEU A 103 17.50 11.35 -10.68
N LEU A 104 16.41 11.96 -11.16
CA LEU A 104 15.20 11.25 -11.59
C LEU A 104 14.94 11.45 -13.09
N PRO A 105 15.60 10.69 -13.98
CA PRO A 105 15.24 10.65 -15.39
C PRO A 105 13.78 10.22 -15.58
N VAL A 106 13.10 10.76 -16.58
CA VAL A 106 11.72 10.38 -16.94
C VAL A 106 11.57 8.86 -17.13
N ALA A 107 12.59 8.22 -17.70
CA ALA A 107 12.63 6.76 -17.88
C ALA A 107 12.61 5.99 -16.55
N LEU A 108 13.30 6.47 -15.52
CA LEU A 108 13.35 5.84 -14.20
C LEU A 108 11.98 5.91 -13.51
N VAL A 109 11.35 7.08 -13.56
CA VAL A 109 10.02 7.30 -12.98
C VAL A 109 8.96 6.46 -13.70
N SER A 110 9.03 6.39 -15.03
CA SER A 110 8.14 5.54 -15.84
C SER A 110 8.32 4.05 -15.54
N GLY A 111 9.57 3.59 -15.45
CA GLY A 111 9.89 2.20 -15.08
C GLY A 111 9.38 1.84 -13.69
N PHE A 112 9.59 2.72 -12.71
CA PHE A 112 9.06 2.55 -11.35
C PHE A 112 7.53 2.49 -11.32
N ASN A 113 6.86 3.39 -12.05
CA ASN A 113 5.40 3.41 -12.10
C ASN A 113 4.84 2.15 -12.77
N THR A 114 5.48 1.66 -13.84
CA THR A 114 5.10 0.43 -14.54
C THR A 114 5.26 -0.78 -13.62
N ALA A 115 6.41 -0.93 -12.98
CA ALA A 115 6.66 -2.01 -12.01
C ALA A 115 5.66 -1.95 -10.84
N SER A 116 5.36 -0.75 -10.36
CA SER A 116 4.39 -0.54 -9.30
C SER A 116 2.97 -0.92 -9.72
N ALA A 117 2.56 -0.62 -10.95
CA ALA A 117 1.26 -1.00 -11.48
C ALA A 117 1.11 -2.54 -11.53
N PHE A 118 2.14 -3.26 -12.01
CA PHE A 118 2.18 -4.72 -11.96
C PHE A 118 2.11 -5.24 -10.51
N HIS A 119 2.86 -4.63 -9.59
CA HIS A 119 2.87 -5.02 -8.18
C HIS A 119 1.50 -4.84 -7.50
N ILE A 120 0.84 -3.70 -7.73
CA ILE A 120 -0.53 -3.44 -7.26
C ILE A 120 -1.48 -4.47 -7.87
N GLY A 121 -1.40 -4.69 -9.18
CA GLY A 121 -2.25 -5.64 -9.91
C GLY A 121 -2.18 -7.04 -9.32
N THR A 122 -0.98 -7.55 -9.03
CA THR A 122 -0.80 -8.85 -8.36
C THR A 122 -1.44 -8.89 -6.97
N HIS A 123 -1.39 -7.79 -6.21
CA HIS A 123 -2.03 -7.74 -4.89
C HIS A 123 -3.56 -7.67 -4.98
N GLN A 124 -4.11 -7.04 -6.03
CA GLN A 124 -5.56 -7.01 -6.27
C GLN A 124 -6.11 -8.31 -6.85
N LEU A 125 -5.30 -9.05 -7.63
CA LEU A 125 -5.69 -10.32 -8.23
C LEU A 125 -6.12 -11.34 -7.16
N LYS A 126 -5.47 -11.32 -5.98
CA LYS A 126 -5.85 -12.14 -4.82
C LYS A 126 -7.28 -11.86 -4.36
N HIS A 127 -7.64 -10.58 -4.23
CA HIS A 127 -8.98 -10.17 -3.84
C HIS A 127 -10.03 -10.52 -4.90
N LEU A 128 -9.69 -10.45 -6.19
CA LEU A 128 -10.60 -10.80 -7.28
C LEU A 128 -10.88 -12.31 -7.35
N LEU A 129 -9.89 -13.15 -7.05
CA LEU A 129 -10.02 -14.61 -7.02
C LEU A 129 -10.68 -15.14 -5.73
N GLY A 130 -10.88 -14.28 -4.73
CA GLY A 130 -11.45 -14.68 -3.43
C GLY A 130 -10.52 -15.53 -2.57
N MET A 131 -9.26 -15.68 -2.96
CA MET A 131 -8.27 -16.50 -2.27
C MET A 131 -7.52 -15.68 -1.21
N SER A 132 -7.28 -16.25 -0.03
CA SER A 132 -6.54 -15.63 1.07
C SER A 132 -5.21 -16.34 1.33
N PRO A 133 -4.20 -16.22 0.44
CA PRO A 133 -2.88 -16.78 0.71
C PRO A 133 -2.23 -16.09 1.91
N ALA A 134 -1.47 -16.85 2.69
CA ALA A 134 -0.59 -16.29 3.72
C ALA A 134 0.27 -15.16 3.14
N ARG A 135 0.39 -14.05 3.88
CA ARG A 135 1.23 -12.91 3.48
C ARG A 135 2.71 -13.30 3.60
N GLU A 136 3.23 -13.90 2.54
CA GLU A 136 4.66 -14.18 2.43
C GLU A 136 5.45 -12.87 2.26
N SER A 137 6.28 -12.53 3.25
CA SER A 137 7.13 -11.34 3.27
C SER A 137 8.58 -11.76 2.96
N GLY A 138 9.16 -11.25 1.86
CA GLY A 138 10.55 -11.54 1.50
C GLY A 138 10.93 -11.19 0.05
N ALA A 139 12.22 -11.26 -0.27
CA ALA A 139 12.71 -11.15 -1.65
C ALA A 139 12.06 -12.25 -2.52
N PHE A 140 11.59 -11.86 -3.72
CA PHE A 140 10.79 -12.71 -4.61
C PHE A 140 9.40 -13.14 -4.08
N GLY A 141 8.86 -12.50 -3.04
CA GLY A 141 7.52 -12.79 -2.52
C GLY A 141 6.41 -12.65 -3.57
N MET A 142 6.59 -11.76 -4.56
CA MET A 142 5.71 -11.64 -5.72
C MET A 142 5.73 -12.90 -6.60
N ILE A 143 6.91 -13.47 -6.89
CA ILE A 143 7.02 -14.70 -7.70
C ILE A 143 6.41 -15.88 -6.95
N LYS A 144 6.69 -16.02 -5.65
CA LYS A 144 6.08 -17.06 -4.80
C LYS A 144 4.55 -16.95 -4.78
N THR A 145 4.04 -15.71 -4.71
CA THR A 145 2.61 -15.44 -4.83
C THR A 145 2.04 -15.94 -6.16
N TRP A 146 2.71 -15.66 -7.28
CA TRP A 146 2.25 -16.13 -8.60
C TRP A 146 2.27 -17.66 -8.72
N ILE A 147 3.33 -18.31 -8.23
CA ILE A 147 3.43 -19.78 -8.20
C ILE A 147 2.28 -20.38 -7.38
N TRP A 148 2.01 -19.82 -6.19
CA TRP A 148 0.93 -20.27 -5.32
C TRP A 148 -0.45 -20.13 -5.99
N ILE A 149 -0.71 -18.97 -6.63
CA ILE A 149 -1.95 -18.71 -7.35
C ILE A 149 -2.17 -19.74 -8.46
N VAL A 150 -1.14 -20.04 -9.25
CA VAL A 150 -1.25 -21.03 -10.35
C VAL A 150 -1.51 -22.44 -9.81
N GLN A 151 -0.91 -22.79 -8.67
CA GLN A 151 -1.10 -24.10 -8.05
C GLN A 151 -2.49 -24.29 -7.42
N HIS A 152 -3.10 -23.24 -6.86
CA HIS A 152 -4.39 -23.30 -6.16
C HIS A 152 -5.59 -22.84 -7.02
N PHE A 153 -5.35 -22.47 -8.28
CA PHE A 153 -6.37 -21.97 -9.21
C PHE A 153 -7.52 -22.97 -9.47
N GLY A 154 -7.28 -24.26 -9.26
CA GLY A 154 -8.25 -25.32 -9.55
C GLY A 154 -9.23 -25.67 -8.42
N GLU A 155 -8.87 -25.41 -7.15
CA GLU A 155 -9.62 -25.97 -6.00
C GLU A 155 -10.30 -24.91 -5.10
N GLU A 156 -9.80 -23.68 -5.04
CA GLU A 156 -10.26 -22.66 -4.07
C GLU A 156 -10.87 -21.39 -4.70
N VAL A 157 -11.12 -21.37 -6.01
CA VAL A 157 -11.64 -20.16 -6.67
C VAL A 157 -13.13 -19.94 -6.35
N ASN A 158 -13.41 -18.82 -5.70
CA ASN A 158 -14.78 -18.39 -5.46
C ASN A 158 -15.35 -17.73 -6.73
N LEU A 159 -16.12 -18.51 -7.50
CA LEU A 159 -16.75 -18.08 -8.75
C LEU A 159 -17.64 -16.82 -8.58
N PRO A 160 -18.46 -16.69 -7.52
CA PRO A 160 -19.21 -15.46 -7.24
C PRO A 160 -18.36 -14.19 -7.12
N SER A 161 -17.22 -14.23 -6.40
CA SER A 161 -16.36 -13.05 -6.25
C SER A 161 -15.67 -12.67 -7.56
N LEU A 162 -15.28 -13.67 -8.36
CA LEU A 162 -14.71 -13.45 -9.68
C LEU A 162 -15.71 -12.78 -10.63
N PHE A 163 -16.95 -13.25 -10.65
CA PHE A 163 -18.00 -12.64 -11.47
C PHE A 163 -18.32 -11.22 -11.03
N MET A 164 -18.46 -10.96 -9.72
CA MET A 164 -18.67 -9.61 -9.21
C MET A 164 -17.49 -8.68 -9.50
N GLY A 165 -16.25 -9.17 -9.39
CA GLY A 165 -15.04 -8.40 -9.70
C GLY A 165 -14.96 -8.03 -11.19
N LEU A 166 -15.23 -8.97 -12.09
CA LEU A 166 -15.25 -8.73 -13.53
C LEU A 166 -16.40 -7.79 -13.94
N ALA A 167 -17.60 -7.99 -13.37
CA ALA A 167 -18.74 -7.12 -13.63
C ALA A 167 -18.47 -5.68 -13.17
N ALA A 168 -17.82 -5.49 -12.02
CA ALA A 168 -17.42 -4.18 -11.52
C ALA A 168 -16.29 -3.52 -12.33
N MET A 169 -15.45 -4.29 -13.03
CA MET A 169 -14.45 -3.73 -13.96
C MET A 169 -15.03 -3.38 -15.32
N ALA A 170 -16.11 -4.06 -15.74
CA ALA A 170 -16.77 -3.83 -17.01
C ALA A 170 -17.74 -2.63 -16.98
N LEU A 171 -18.15 -2.19 -15.79
CA LEU A 171 -19.08 -1.09 -15.55
C LEU A 171 -18.33 0.21 -15.23
#